data_AF-A0A5N5UYG8-F1
#
_entry.id   AF-A0A5N5UYG8-F1
#
_cell.length_a   1.000
_cell.length_b   1.000
_cell.length_c   1.000
_cell.angle_alpha   90.00
_cell.angle_beta   90.00
_cell.angle_gamma   90.00
#
_symmetry.space_group_name_H-M   'P 1'
#
loop_
_entity.id
_entity.type
_entity.pdbx_description
1 polymer ?
#
loop_
_entity_poly.entity_id
_entity_poly.type
_entity_poly.pdbx_seq_one_letter_code
_entity_poly.pdbx_strand_id
1 'polypeptide(L)'
;MYRLVSSVFAAVTAITLACASPAAAEEGAYLDGLQDRYQFLTAQQLVSAGHRACTLSAAGVLAPDVVATVMDDLAIGLVPAMAIVSDAMRELC
;
A
#
# COMPACT_ATOMS: atom_id res chain seq x y z
N MET A 1 -42.11 42.97 -25.20
CA MET A 1 -42.67 42.78 -23.84
C MET A 1 -42.28 41.37 -23.36
N TYR A 2 -41.23 41.25 -22.53
CA TYR A 2 -40.88 40.08 -21.66
C TYR A 2 -40.57 38.72 -22.37
N ARG A 3 -39.45 37.98 -22.22
CA ARG A 3 -38.36 37.82 -21.21
C ARG A 3 -37.15 37.21 -21.96
N LEU A 4 -35.94 37.79 -21.92
CA LEU A 4 -34.81 37.41 -21.05
C LEU A 4 -34.77 35.92 -20.65
N VAL A 5 -33.73 35.18 -21.03
CA VAL A 5 -32.56 34.88 -20.18
C VAL A 5 -31.67 33.83 -20.88
N SER A 6 -30.42 34.25 -21.09
CA SER A 6 -29.15 33.50 -21.19
C SER A 6 -29.16 32.01 -21.56
N SER A 7 -28.73 31.73 -22.78
CA SER A 7 -28.07 30.47 -23.14
C SER A 7 -26.74 30.35 -22.41
N VAL A 8 -26.74 29.67 -21.26
CA VAL A 8 -25.54 29.30 -20.50
C VAL A 8 -24.73 28.32 -21.35
N PHE A 9 -23.52 28.73 -21.72
CA PHE A 9 -22.47 27.84 -22.22
C PHE A 9 -22.13 26.84 -21.12
N ALA A 10 -22.63 25.61 -21.22
CA ALA A 10 -22.30 24.54 -20.30
C ALA A 10 -20.89 24.01 -20.60
N ALA A 11 -19.88 24.65 -20.02
CA ALA A 11 -18.55 24.06 -19.91
C ALA A 11 -18.63 22.89 -18.91
N VAL A 12 -18.74 21.66 -19.43
CA VAL A 12 -18.63 20.44 -18.62
C VAL A 12 -17.15 20.25 -18.29
N THR A 13 -16.71 20.81 -17.18
CA THR A 13 -15.44 20.41 -16.55
C THR A 13 -15.65 19.03 -15.96
N ALA A 14 -15.21 17.99 -16.66
CA ALA A 14 -15.09 16.65 -16.11
C ALA A 14 -14.02 16.68 -15.01
N ILE A 15 -14.44 16.91 -13.76
CA ILE A 15 -13.59 16.71 -12.59
C ILE A 15 -13.51 15.20 -12.39
N THR A 16 -12.50 14.57 -12.98
CA THR A 16 -12.13 13.21 -12.59
C THR A 16 -11.57 13.31 -11.18
N LEU A 17 -12.40 13.09 -10.17
CA LEU A 17 -11.88 12.74 -8.85
C LEU A 17 -11.07 11.46 -9.06
N ALA A 18 -9.74 11.60 -9.05
CA ALA A 18 -8.84 10.46 -8.96
C ALA A 18 -9.09 9.82 -7.60
N CYS A 19 -10.02 8.88 -7.54
CA CYS A 19 -10.11 7.96 -6.43
C CYS A 19 -8.80 7.17 -6.43
N ALA A 20 -7.84 7.59 -5.60
CA ALA A 20 -6.77 6.70 -5.20
C ALA A 20 -7.47 5.43 -4.71
N SER A 21 -7.19 4.30 -5.37
CA SER A 21 -7.66 3.00 -4.91
C SER A 21 -7.26 2.86 -3.44
N PRO A 22 -8.16 2.39 -2.55
CA PRO A 22 -7.86 2.27 -1.12
C PRO A 22 -6.54 1.52 -0.85
N ALA A 23 -6.22 0.54 -1.71
CA ALA A 23 -4.94 -0.17 -1.75
C ALA A 23 -3.70 0.74 -1.75
N ALA A 24 -3.72 1.87 -2.48
CA ALA A 24 -2.57 2.78 -2.55
C ALA A 24 -2.40 3.62 -1.26
N ALA A 25 -3.47 3.85 -0.51
CA ALA A 25 -3.40 4.55 0.77
C ALA A 25 -2.87 3.62 1.88
N GLU A 26 -3.31 2.37 1.88
CA GLU A 26 -2.82 1.29 2.76
C GLU A 26 -1.32 1.05 2.54
N GLU A 27 -0.89 0.94 1.27
CA GLU A 27 0.51 0.84 0.89
C GLU A 27 1.34 2.06 1.30
N GLY A 28 0.76 3.26 1.21
CA GLY A 28 1.39 4.49 1.67
C GLY A 28 1.65 4.49 3.18
N ALA A 29 0.67 4.05 3.97
CA ALA A 29 0.81 3.93 5.42
C ALA A 29 1.83 2.84 5.81
N TYR A 30 1.84 1.72 5.09
CA TYR A 30 2.79 0.62 5.29
C TYR A 30 4.23 1.03 4.98
N LEU A 31 4.43 1.83 3.94
CA LEU A 31 5.76 2.30 3.54
C LEU A 31 6.29 3.43 4.43
N ASP A 32 5.44 4.03 5.28
CA ASP A 32 5.81 5.14 6.16
C ASP A 32 6.87 4.69 7.18
N GLY A 33 8.02 5.36 7.18
CA GLY A 33 9.19 4.99 7.99
C GLY A 33 9.94 3.72 7.55
N LEU A 34 9.30 2.80 6.82
CA LEU A 34 9.93 1.58 6.31
C LEU A 34 10.96 1.88 5.22
N GLN A 35 10.61 2.73 4.25
CA GLN A 35 11.53 3.11 3.17
C GLN A 35 12.74 3.89 3.68
N ASP A 36 12.57 4.73 4.71
CA ASP A 36 13.66 5.49 5.30
C ASP A 36 14.63 4.61 6.10
N ARG A 37 14.13 3.58 6.78
CA ARG A 37 14.96 2.60 7.52
C ARG A 37 15.62 1.56 6.63
N TYR A 38 14.93 1.11 5.58
CA TYR A 38 15.37 0.01 4.73
C TYR A 38 15.64 0.51 3.30
N GLN A 39 16.46 1.56 3.18
CA GLN A 39 16.78 2.25 1.91
C GLN A 39 17.44 1.35 0.85
N PHE A 40 17.99 0.20 1.29
CA PHE A 40 18.55 -0.82 0.41
C PHE A 40 17.48 -1.67 -0.28
N LEU A 41 16.21 -1.58 0.15
CA LEU A 41 15.05 -2.19 -0.48
C LEU A 41 14.25 -1.13 -1.22
N THR A 42 13.72 -1.51 -2.37
CA THR A 42 12.78 -0.66 -3.11
C THR A 42 11.39 -0.69 -2.46
N ALA A 43 10.62 0.38 -2.63
CA ALA A 43 9.22 0.43 -2.21
C ALA A 43 8.43 -0.79 -2.72
N GLN A 44 8.68 -1.19 -3.97
CA GLN A 44 8.02 -2.34 -4.59
C GLN A 44 8.38 -3.67 -3.89
N GLN A 45 9.66 -3.86 -3.53
CA GLN A 45 10.07 -5.04 -2.75
C GLN A 45 9.36 -5.08 -1.41
N LEU A 46 9.29 -3.96 -0.70
CA LEU A 46 8.61 -3.86 0.59
C LEU A 46 7.12 -4.17 0.47
N VAL A 47 6.40 -3.54 -0.47
CA VAL A 47 4.96 -3.78 -0.69
C VAL A 47 4.70 -5.23 -1.09
N SER A 48 5.52 -5.79 -1.98
CA SER A 48 5.36 -7.18 -2.42
C SER A 48 5.56 -8.18 -1.27
N ALA A 49 6.55 -7.96 -0.42
CA ALA A 49 6.81 -8.78 0.76
C ALA A 49 5.70 -8.62 1.81
N GLY A 50 5.20 -7.40 2.02
CA GLY A 50 4.11 -7.13 2.95
C GLY A 50 2.81 -7.83 2.55
N HIS A 51 2.37 -7.69 1.29
CA HIS A 51 1.20 -8.39 0.75
C HIS A 51 1.35 -9.92 0.81
N ARG A 52 2.55 -10.43 0.53
CA ARG A 52 2.85 -11.86 0.64
C ARG A 52 2.76 -12.34 2.09
N ALA A 53 3.34 -11.61 3.04
CA ALA A 53 3.23 -11.91 4.46
C ALA A 53 1.76 -11.96 4.91
N CYS A 54 0.99 -10.95 4.50
CA CYS A 54 -0.43 -10.89 4.79
C CYS A 54 -1.21 -12.09 4.24
N THR A 55 -0.97 -12.44 2.97
CA THR A 55 -1.61 -13.59 2.31
C THR A 55 -1.29 -14.90 3.01
N LEU A 56 -0.02 -15.10 3.41
CA LEU A 56 0.42 -16.31 4.11
C LEU A 56 -0.21 -16.40 5.51
N SER A 57 -0.23 -15.30 6.26
CA SER A 57 -0.88 -15.27 7.57
C SER A 57 -2.38 -15.50 7.49
N ALA A 58 -3.06 -14.91 6.49
CA ALA A 58 -4.48 -15.17 6.23
C ALA A 58 -4.75 -16.64 5.85
N ALA A 59 -3.77 -17.31 5.22
CA ALA A 59 -3.82 -18.76 4.94
C ALA A 59 -3.51 -19.64 6.17
N GLY A 60 -3.26 -19.05 7.34
CA GLY A 60 -2.97 -19.77 8.58
C GLY A 60 -1.51 -20.22 8.74
N VAL A 61 -0.60 -19.69 7.93
CA VAL A 61 0.85 -19.95 8.09
C VAL A 61 1.33 -19.30 9.38
N LEU A 62 2.14 -20.03 10.15
CA LEU A 62 2.63 -19.55 11.44
C LEU A 62 3.61 -18.39 11.26
N ALA A 63 3.53 -17.41 12.15
CA ALA A 63 4.38 -16.22 12.16
C ALA A 63 5.88 -16.50 11.91
N PRO A 64 6.55 -17.48 12.57
CA PRO A 64 7.97 -17.75 12.29
C PRO A 64 8.24 -18.15 10.84
N ASP A 65 7.35 -18.92 10.20
CA ASP A 65 7.51 -19.34 8.80
C ASP A 65 7.26 -18.19 7.83
N VAL A 66 6.32 -17.29 8.16
CA VAL A 66 6.09 -16.05 7.39
C VAL A 66 7.32 -15.15 7.42
N VAL A 67 7.92 -14.98 8.61
CA VAL A 67 9.14 -14.18 8.77
C VAL A 67 10.32 -14.81 8.04
N ALA A 68 10.50 -16.13 8.13
CA ALA A 68 11.53 -16.84 7.38
C ALA A 68 11.37 -16.66 5.87
N THR A 69 10.12 -16.72 5.36
CA THR A 69 9.83 -16.46 3.94
C THR A 69 10.27 -15.05 3.52
N VAL A 70 9.97 -14.02 4.33
CA VAL A 70 10.37 -12.64 4.02
C VAL A 70 11.89 -12.44 4.10
N MET A 71 12.57 -13.11 5.04
CA MET A 71 14.04 -13.11 5.11
C MET A 71 14.65 -13.66 3.83
N ASP A 72 14.12 -14.78 3.34
CA ASP A 72 14.60 -15.46 2.13
C ASP A 72 14.28 -14.66 0.86
N ASP A 73 13.05 -14.13 0.73
CA ASP A 73 12.60 -13.37 -0.44
C ASP A 73 13.41 -12.08 -0.65
N LEU A 74 13.82 -11.43 0.44
CA LEU A 74 14.53 -10.15 0.41
C LEU A 74 16.03 -10.28 0.69
N ALA A 75 16.51 -11.48 1.03
CA ALA A 75 17.88 -11.75 1.48
C ALA A 75 18.32 -10.83 2.64
N ILE A 76 17.45 -10.69 3.67
CA ILE A 76 17.65 -9.81 4.83
C ILE A 76 17.74 -10.56 6.15
N GLY A 77 18.19 -9.86 7.20
CA GLY A 77 18.22 -10.41 8.56
C GLY A 77 16.85 -10.50 9.24
N LEU A 78 16.81 -11.18 10.38
CA LEU A 78 15.60 -11.40 11.17
C LEU A 78 14.91 -10.10 11.62
N VAL A 79 15.67 -9.14 12.14
CA VAL A 79 15.13 -7.88 12.67
C VAL A 79 14.35 -7.08 11.61
N PRO A 80 14.90 -6.78 10.42
CA PRO A 80 14.13 -6.09 9.39
C PRO A 80 12.95 -6.92 8.87
N ALA A 81 13.08 -8.25 8.76
CA ALA A 81 11.97 -9.11 8.35
C ALA A 81 10.80 -9.09 9.35
N MET A 82 11.09 -9.15 10.65
CA MET A 82 10.07 -9.03 11.71
C MET A 82 9.32 -7.70 11.65
N ALA A 83 10.04 -6.59 11.39
CA ALA A 83 9.43 -5.27 11.25
C ALA A 83 8.51 -5.20 10.02
N ILE A 84 8.99 -5.67 8.87
CA ILE A 84 8.23 -5.78 7.62
C ILE A 84 6.93 -6.57 7.83
N VAL A 85 7.02 -7.75 8.45
CA VAL A 85 5.85 -8.60 8.71
C VAL A 85 4.90 -7.91 9.71
N SER A 86 5.42 -7.29 10.77
CA SER A 86 4.57 -6.65 11.79
C SER A 86 3.81 -5.46 11.24
N ASP A 87 4.47 -4.61 10.44
CA ASP A 87 3.83 -3.46 9.80
C ASP A 87 2.86 -3.93 8.71
N ALA A 88 3.16 -5.01 7.98
CA ALA A 88 2.22 -5.60 7.04
C ALA A 88 0.91 -6.07 7.73
N MET A 89 1.01 -6.71 8.90
CA MET A 89 -0.18 -7.12 9.68
C MET A 89 -1.01 -5.94 10.18
N ARG A 90 -0.39 -4.77 10.39
CA ARG A 90 -1.04 -3.58 10.93
C ARG A 90 -1.67 -2.72 9.83
N GLU A 91 -1.01 -2.63 8.67
CA GLU A 91 -1.40 -1.71 7.59
C GLU A 91 -2.07 -2.37 6.37
N LEU A 92 -1.84 -3.67 6.11
CA LEU A 92 -2.21 -4.29 4.82
C LEU A 92 -3.24 -5.44 4.90
N CYS A 93 -3.70 -5.89 6.09
CA CYS A 93 -4.45 -7.16 6.24
C CYS A 93 -5.98 -7.09 6.48
#